data_AF-A0A0D2MX51-F1
#
_entry.id   AF-A0A0D2MX51-F1
#
_cell.length_a   1.000
_cell.length_b   1.000
_cell.length_c   1.000
_cell.angle_alpha   90.00
_cell.angle_beta   90.00
_cell.angle_gamma   90.00
#
_symmetry.space_group_name_H-M   'P 1'
#
loop_
_entity.id
_entity.type
_entity.pdbx_description
1 polymer ?
#
loop_
_entity_poly.entity_id
_entity_poly.type
_entity_poly.pdbx_seq_one_letter_code
_entity_poly.pdbx_strand_id
1 'polypeptide(L)'
;MGDEKEVKDGAGALKGAYKRARVSADEREEMPAGAWINTIEEAPVFHPTAAEWADPIAYIRAIQGAAAAAGIFRIVPPLLPAVPGPLVLAQRDPAWRYGVRQQFVACSTWQSFDDAHAQMWESHKPYSLKQHEKMADAYARKVFGSTAPMPSRMAEAEYWRQRLQHRPAPSSATAQSPVVYGNDLDGSAFSQRADDALAAGPWNLGVLLCLSERCAAARGMALAAPRRSSP
;
A
#
# COMPACT_ATOMS: atom_id res chain seq x y z
N MET A 1 -47.53 -12.14 0.88
CA MET A 1 -46.91 -13.36 1.42
C MET A 1 -45.87 -13.99 0.47
N GLY A 2 -45.52 -13.34 -0.66
CA GLY A 2 -44.53 -13.83 -1.63
C GLY A 2 -43.10 -13.30 -1.42
N ASP A 3 -42.93 -12.11 -0.84
CA ASP A 3 -41.62 -11.43 -0.79
C ASP A 3 -40.65 -11.97 0.29
N GLU A 4 -41.15 -12.50 1.41
CA GLU A 4 -40.29 -13.04 2.48
C GLU A 4 -39.60 -14.35 2.10
N LYS A 5 -40.11 -15.07 1.11
CA LYS A 5 -39.54 -16.35 0.67
C LYS A 5 -38.32 -16.11 -0.24
N GLU A 6 -38.42 -15.15 -1.15
CA GLU A 6 -37.38 -14.80 -2.11
C GLU A 6 -36.14 -14.17 -1.45
N VAL A 7 -36.33 -13.36 -0.40
CA VAL A 7 -35.22 -12.80 0.40
C VAL A 7 -34.48 -13.89 1.20
N LYS A 8 -35.19 -14.91 1.70
CA LYS A 8 -34.57 -16.04 2.42
C LYS A 8 -33.76 -16.93 1.48
N ASP A 9 -34.25 -17.13 0.26
CA ASP A 9 -33.57 -17.94 -0.77
C ASP A 9 -32.26 -17.26 -1.24
N GLY A 10 -32.27 -15.92 -1.41
CA GLY A 10 -31.07 -15.14 -1.72
C GLY A 10 -30.01 -15.15 -0.61
N ALA A 11 -30.43 -15.07 0.66
CA ALA A 11 -29.53 -15.14 1.81
C ALA A 11 -28.88 -16.53 1.97
N GLY A 12 -29.59 -17.60 1.63
CA GLY A 12 -29.05 -18.97 1.60
C GLY A 12 -27.97 -19.15 0.52
N ALA A 13 -28.18 -18.57 -0.66
CA ALA A 13 -27.23 -18.61 -1.76
C ALA A 13 -25.90 -17.89 -1.44
N LEU A 14 -25.98 -16.70 -0.82
CA LEU A 14 -24.81 -15.94 -0.37
C LEU A 14 -24.01 -16.68 0.72
N LYS A 15 -24.69 -17.28 1.70
CA LYS A 15 -24.04 -18.10 2.74
C LYS A 15 -23.35 -19.33 2.14
N GLY A 16 -23.96 -19.96 1.14
CA GLY A 16 -23.35 -21.07 0.41
C GLY A 16 -22.12 -20.65 -0.40
N ALA A 17 -22.17 -19.48 -1.06
CA ALA A 17 -21.03 -18.92 -1.79
C ALA A 17 -19.86 -18.57 -0.86
N TYR A 18 -20.14 -17.93 0.28
CA TYR A 18 -19.14 -17.63 1.31
C TYR A 18 -18.48 -18.91 1.84
N LYS A 19 -19.28 -19.94 2.16
CA LYS A 19 -18.75 -21.21 2.66
C LYS A 19 -17.85 -21.90 1.64
N ARG A 20 -18.22 -21.89 0.36
CA ARG A 20 -17.39 -22.44 -0.73
C ARG A 20 -16.09 -21.66 -0.95
N ALA A 21 -16.15 -20.33 -0.92
CA ALA A 21 -14.97 -19.47 -1.03
C ALA A 21 -14.02 -19.64 0.17
N ARG A 22 -14.57 -19.91 1.35
CA ARG A 22 -13.78 -20.20 2.55
C ARG A 22 -13.12 -21.57 2.48
N VAL A 23 -13.83 -22.61 2.05
CA VAL A 23 -13.27 -23.95 1.86
C VAL A 23 -12.18 -23.93 0.78
N SER A 24 -12.36 -23.20 -0.32
CA SER A 24 -11.32 -23.07 -1.35
C SER A 24 -10.12 -22.22 -0.89
N ALA A 25 -10.32 -21.32 0.07
CA ALA A 25 -9.22 -20.62 0.74
C ALA A 25 -8.46 -21.57 1.67
N ASP A 26 -9.18 -22.38 2.46
CA ASP A 26 -8.62 -23.41 3.33
C ASP A 26 -7.84 -24.48 2.51
N GLU A 27 -8.35 -24.90 1.35
CA GLU A 27 -7.64 -25.82 0.42
C GLU A 27 -6.37 -25.20 -0.19
N ARG A 28 -6.31 -23.87 -0.33
CA ARG A 28 -5.08 -23.16 -0.74
C ARG A 28 -4.05 -23.08 0.38
N GLU A 29 -4.46 -23.25 1.64
CA GLU A 29 -3.55 -23.34 2.80
C GLU A 29 -2.83 -24.69 2.89
N GLU A 30 -3.32 -25.75 2.22
CA GLU A 30 -2.67 -27.09 2.21
C GLU A 30 -1.46 -27.20 1.26
N MET A 31 -1.25 -26.23 0.37
CA MET A 31 -0.04 -26.15 -0.43
C MET A 31 1.15 -25.72 0.46
N PRO A 32 2.38 -26.24 0.28
CA PRO A 32 3.54 -25.80 1.08
C PRO A 32 3.57 -24.28 1.17
N ALA A 33 3.59 -23.77 2.42
CA ALA A 33 3.34 -22.37 2.74
C ALA A 33 4.07 -21.42 1.78
N GLY A 34 3.30 -20.72 0.95
CA GLY A 34 3.82 -19.72 0.02
C GLY A 34 4.17 -20.20 -1.39
N ALA A 35 3.95 -21.46 -1.78
CA ALA A 35 4.19 -21.87 -3.18
C ALA A 35 3.28 -21.14 -4.19
N TRP A 36 2.10 -20.67 -3.76
CA TRP A 36 1.15 -19.88 -4.57
C TRP A 36 1.72 -18.51 -4.94
N ILE A 37 2.70 -18.01 -4.18
CA ILE A 37 3.35 -16.72 -4.47
C ILE A 37 3.97 -16.76 -5.87
N ASN A 38 4.49 -17.91 -6.28
CA ASN A 38 5.08 -18.11 -7.60
C ASN A 38 4.06 -18.32 -8.71
N THR A 39 2.77 -18.52 -8.38
CA THR A 39 1.69 -18.68 -9.36
C THR A 39 0.94 -17.38 -9.62
N ILE A 40 1.25 -16.30 -8.89
CA ILE A 40 0.64 -14.99 -9.13
C ILE A 40 1.25 -14.38 -10.40
N GLU A 41 0.38 -13.99 -11.33
CA GLU A 41 0.77 -13.27 -12.53
C GLU A 41 1.21 -11.84 -12.19
N GLU A 42 2.31 -11.42 -12.81
CA GLU A 42 2.82 -10.06 -12.63
C GLU A 42 1.89 -9.04 -13.30
N ALA A 43 1.68 -7.91 -12.63
CA ALA A 43 0.90 -6.81 -13.19
C ALA A 43 1.59 -6.22 -14.43
N PRO A 44 0.83 -5.72 -15.42
CA PRO A 44 1.39 -5.08 -16.61
C PRO A 44 2.36 -3.95 -16.25
N VAL A 45 3.50 -3.92 -16.94
CA VAL A 45 4.54 -2.89 -16.79
C VAL A 45 4.63 -2.09 -18.07
N PHE A 46 4.47 -0.77 -17.96
CA PHE A 46 4.49 0.15 -19.08
C PHE A 46 5.73 1.05 -19.04
N HIS A 47 6.34 1.27 -20.21
CA HIS A 47 7.55 2.05 -20.42
C HIS A 47 7.29 3.19 -21.40
N PRO A 48 6.67 4.30 -20.95
CA PRO A 48 6.35 5.44 -21.81
C PRO A 48 7.59 6.02 -22.48
N THR A 49 7.45 6.39 -23.73
CA THR A 49 8.42 7.25 -24.42
C THR A 49 8.41 8.67 -23.84
N ALA A 50 9.42 9.48 -24.14
CA ALA A 50 9.46 10.88 -23.70
C ALA A 50 8.25 11.69 -24.19
N ALA A 51 7.72 11.38 -25.38
CA ALA A 51 6.53 12.04 -25.92
C ALA A 51 5.25 11.63 -25.17
N GLU A 52 5.08 10.34 -24.90
CA GLU A 52 3.96 9.81 -24.11
C GLU A 52 4.00 10.28 -22.66
N TRP A 53 5.20 10.50 -22.12
CA TRP A 53 5.40 11.05 -20.79
C TRP A 53 4.98 12.52 -20.66
N ALA A 54 4.75 13.24 -21.75
CA ALA A 54 4.37 14.65 -21.68
C ALA A 54 2.95 14.88 -21.13
N ASP A 55 2.03 13.92 -21.30
CA ASP A 55 0.65 14.01 -20.80
C ASP A 55 0.27 12.75 -20.00
N PRO A 56 0.33 12.82 -18.65
CA PRO A 56 0.03 11.67 -17.80
C PRO A 56 -1.41 11.18 -17.91
N ILE A 57 -2.38 12.09 -18.08
CA ILE A 57 -3.80 11.72 -18.12
C ILE A 57 -4.13 11.05 -19.46
N ALA A 58 -3.59 11.58 -20.57
CA ALA A 58 -3.73 10.94 -21.86
C ALA A 58 -3.05 9.57 -21.87
N TYR A 59 -1.85 9.45 -21.29
CA TYR A 59 -1.13 8.18 -21.23
C TYR A 59 -1.87 7.13 -20.39
N ILE A 60 -2.33 7.48 -19.19
CA ILE A 60 -3.10 6.57 -18.33
C ILE A 60 -4.37 6.09 -19.05
N ARG A 61 -5.06 6.98 -19.78
CA ARG A 61 -6.23 6.62 -20.59
C ARG A 61 -5.89 5.70 -21.76
N ALA A 62 -4.71 5.84 -22.36
CA ALA A 62 -4.27 4.97 -23.44
C ALA A 62 -4.03 3.54 -22.93
N ILE A 63 -3.40 3.38 -21.77
CA ILE A 63 -3.07 2.07 -21.20
C ILE A 63 -4.21 1.42 -20.40
N GLN A 64 -5.25 2.18 -20.01
CA GLN A 64 -6.32 1.71 -19.13
C GLN A 64 -6.98 0.41 -19.61
N GLY A 65 -7.17 0.24 -20.92
CA GLY A 65 -7.82 -0.95 -21.48
C GLY A 65 -6.98 -2.21 -21.27
N ALA A 66 -5.67 -2.12 -21.47
CA ALA A 66 -4.73 -3.21 -21.24
C ALA A 66 -4.52 -3.50 -19.75
N ALA A 67 -4.61 -2.48 -18.89
CA ALA A 67 -4.40 -2.59 -17.46
C ALA A 67 -5.65 -3.02 -16.66
N ALA A 68 -6.86 -2.81 -17.22
CA ALA A 68 -8.11 -3.00 -16.51
C ALA A 68 -8.31 -4.42 -15.97
N ALA A 69 -7.85 -5.44 -16.70
CA ALA A 69 -8.00 -6.84 -16.30
C ALA A 69 -7.24 -7.18 -15.00
N ALA A 70 -6.08 -6.55 -14.78
CA ALA A 70 -5.27 -6.79 -13.59
C ALA A 70 -5.69 -5.92 -12.39
N GLY A 71 -6.43 -4.82 -12.62
CA GLY A 71 -6.83 -3.85 -11.59
C GLY A 71 -5.71 -2.96 -11.06
N ILE A 72 -4.45 -3.37 -11.21
CA ILE A 72 -3.23 -2.61 -10.90
C ILE A 72 -2.24 -2.71 -12.07
N PHE A 73 -1.36 -1.71 -12.19
CA PHE A 73 -0.28 -1.70 -13.18
C PHE A 73 0.89 -0.85 -12.68
N ARG A 74 2.06 -1.03 -13.30
CA ARG A 74 3.27 -0.26 -13.01
C ARG A 74 3.67 0.58 -14.22
N ILE A 75 3.96 1.86 -14.03
CA ILE A 75 4.60 2.72 -15.04
C ILE A 75 6.03 2.97 -14.60
N VAL A 76 7.00 2.74 -15.48
CA VAL A 76 8.41 3.05 -15.26
C VAL A 76 8.73 4.39 -15.90
N PRO A 77 9.05 5.45 -15.14
CA PRO A 77 9.40 6.75 -15.70
C PRO A 77 10.60 6.64 -16.67
N PRO A 78 10.60 7.37 -17.81
CA PRO A 78 11.73 7.39 -18.74
C PRO A 78 12.89 8.29 -18.25
N LEU A 79 12.76 8.87 -17.05
CA LEU A 79 13.70 9.81 -16.47
C LEU A 79 13.92 9.51 -14.99
N LEU A 80 15.10 9.89 -14.49
CA LEU A 80 15.44 9.78 -13.07
C LEU A 80 15.27 11.13 -12.39
N PRO A 81 14.87 11.16 -11.11
CA PRO A 81 14.86 12.40 -10.33
C PRO A 81 16.28 12.93 -10.16
N ALA A 82 16.43 14.26 -10.14
CA ALA A 82 17.72 14.90 -9.89
C ALA A 82 18.11 14.78 -8.41
N VAL A 83 17.12 14.80 -7.50
CA VAL A 83 17.34 14.63 -6.06
C VAL A 83 16.52 13.44 -5.53
N PRO A 84 17.15 12.45 -4.89
CA PRO A 84 16.45 11.37 -4.21
C PRO A 84 15.47 11.89 -3.15
N GLY A 85 14.28 11.30 -3.07
CA GLY A 85 13.23 11.69 -2.13
C GLY A 85 13.68 11.85 -0.66
N PRO A 86 14.47 10.93 -0.08
CA PRO A 86 14.99 11.08 1.28
C PRO A 86 15.82 12.34 1.49
N LEU A 87 16.60 12.75 0.48
CA LEU A 87 17.40 13.98 0.52
C LEU A 87 16.51 15.21 0.41
N VAL A 88 15.47 15.17 -0.42
CA VAL A 88 14.47 16.26 -0.50
C VAL A 88 13.83 16.50 0.87
N LEU A 89 13.40 15.43 1.55
CA LEU A 89 12.80 15.52 2.87
C LEU A 89 13.78 16.09 3.91
N ALA A 90 15.03 15.62 3.91
CA ALA A 90 16.06 16.08 4.84
C ALA A 90 16.50 17.54 4.60
N GLN A 91 16.54 18.00 3.35
CA GLN A 91 16.93 19.37 2.99
C GLN A 91 15.81 20.38 3.25
N ARG A 92 14.56 19.96 3.03
CA ARG A 92 13.39 20.85 3.18
C ARG A 92 13.13 21.22 4.63
N ASP A 93 13.18 20.24 5.53
CA ASP A 93 12.97 20.46 6.95
C ASP A 93 13.73 19.42 7.80
N PRO A 94 14.93 19.76 8.30
CA PRO A 94 15.70 18.89 9.20
C PRO A 94 14.99 18.60 10.54
N ALA A 95 14.02 19.43 10.92
CA ALA A 95 13.21 19.27 12.11
C ALA A 95 11.92 18.50 11.85
N TRP A 96 11.67 18.06 10.60
CA TRP A 96 10.48 17.29 10.25
C TRP A 96 10.45 15.96 11.01
N ARG A 97 9.32 15.73 11.67
CA ARG A 97 9.05 14.52 12.44
C ARG A 97 7.62 14.10 12.23
N TYR A 98 7.38 12.80 12.35
CA TYR A 98 6.06 12.23 12.14
C TYR A 98 5.75 11.11 13.14
N GLY A 99 4.47 10.90 13.40
CA GLY A 99 3.98 9.76 14.18
C GLY A 99 4.10 8.46 13.37
N VAL A 100 4.30 7.35 14.08
CA VAL A 100 4.24 6.01 13.48
C VAL A 100 3.18 5.18 14.17
N ARG A 101 2.57 4.26 13.41
CA ARG A 101 1.62 3.28 13.93
C ARG A 101 2.29 1.92 14.02
N GLN A 102 2.03 1.19 15.10
CA GLN A 102 2.46 -0.20 15.24
C GLN A 102 1.45 -1.12 14.56
N GLN A 103 1.97 -2.09 13.81
CA GLN A 103 1.18 -3.11 13.14
C GLN A 103 1.79 -4.49 13.41
N PHE A 104 0.93 -5.48 13.63
CA PHE A 104 1.33 -6.88 13.73
C PHE A 104 1.07 -7.55 12.38
N VAL A 105 2.04 -8.33 11.90
CA VAL A 105 1.92 -9.02 10.60
C VAL A 105 1.09 -10.29 10.73
N ALA A 106 1.16 -10.98 11.88
CA ALA A 106 0.33 -12.13 12.19
C ALA A 106 -1.16 -11.77 12.12
N CYS A 107 -1.95 -12.68 11.54
CA CYS A 107 -3.40 -12.55 11.51
C CYS A 107 -3.96 -12.69 12.94
N SER A 108 -4.42 -11.59 13.53
CA SER A 108 -5.36 -11.67 14.64
C SER A 108 -6.75 -11.96 14.07
N THR A 109 -7.46 -12.92 14.69
CA THR A 109 -8.89 -13.11 14.41
C THR A 109 -9.64 -11.88 14.92
N TRP A 110 -9.88 -10.91 14.04
CA TRP A 110 -10.65 -9.73 14.37
C TRP A 110 -12.09 -10.14 14.67
N GLN A 111 -12.50 -10.03 15.93
CA GLN A 111 -13.89 -10.26 16.32
C GLN A 111 -14.72 -8.97 16.22
N SER A 112 -14.06 -7.80 16.28
CA SER A 112 -14.64 -6.47 16.10
C SER A 112 -13.65 -5.43 15.57
N PHE A 113 -14.15 -4.27 15.12
CA PHE A 113 -13.33 -3.11 14.74
C PHE A 113 -12.58 -2.51 15.95
N ASP A 114 -13.20 -2.54 17.14
CA ASP A 114 -12.59 -2.04 18.37
C ASP A 114 -11.37 -2.90 18.78
N ASP A 115 -11.44 -4.22 18.57
CA ASP A 115 -10.29 -5.13 18.76
C ASP A 115 -9.15 -4.79 17.79
N ALA A 116 -9.50 -4.37 16.57
CA ALA A 116 -8.52 -3.95 15.57
C ALA A 116 -7.83 -2.65 15.91
N HIS A 117 -8.62 -1.66 16.34
CA HIS A 117 -8.09 -0.37 16.76
C HIS A 117 -7.26 -0.49 18.05
N ALA A 118 -7.68 -1.30 19.02
CA ALA A 118 -6.96 -1.49 20.29
C ALA A 118 -5.58 -2.15 20.13
N GLN A 119 -5.37 -2.97 19.09
CA GLN A 119 -4.08 -3.58 18.79
C GLN A 119 -3.16 -2.69 17.95
N MET A 120 -3.69 -1.62 17.35
CA MET A 120 -2.94 -0.62 16.61
C MET A 120 -2.60 0.55 17.53
N TRP A 121 -1.43 0.48 18.15
CA TRP A 121 -0.93 1.60 18.96
C TRP A 121 -0.30 2.67 18.07
N GLU A 122 -0.77 3.91 18.19
CA GLU A 122 -0.11 5.07 17.62
C GLU A 122 0.94 5.60 18.59
N SER A 123 2.20 5.65 18.16
CA SER A 123 3.23 6.21 19.02
C SER A 123 2.99 7.71 19.19
N HIS A 124 2.73 8.15 20.42
CA HIS A 124 2.67 9.60 20.73
C HIS A 124 4.01 10.33 20.54
N LYS A 125 5.11 9.60 20.28
CA LYS A 125 6.44 10.18 20.08
C LYS A 125 6.71 10.35 18.58
N PRO A 126 7.00 11.57 18.09
CA PRO A 126 7.33 11.78 16.70
C PRO A 126 8.79 11.40 16.41
N TYR A 127 9.02 10.77 15.26
CA TYR A 127 10.34 10.28 14.80
C TYR A 127 10.81 11.06 13.58
N SER A 128 12.13 11.24 13.45
CA SER A 128 12.73 11.69 12.20
C SER A 128 12.97 10.51 11.24
N LEU A 129 13.17 10.80 9.95
CA LEU A 129 13.46 9.77 8.94
C LEU A 129 14.67 8.90 9.31
N LYS A 130 15.75 9.52 9.79
CA LYS A 130 16.97 8.81 10.25
C LYS A 130 16.71 7.93 11.48
N GLN A 131 15.81 8.33 12.38
CA GLN A 131 15.43 7.48 13.51
C GLN A 131 14.60 6.29 13.03
N HIS A 132 13.69 6.51 12.08
CA HIS A 132 12.87 5.44 11.50
C HIS A 132 13.71 4.42 10.72
N GLU A 133 14.67 4.88 9.93
CA GLU A 133 15.66 4.03 9.25
C GLU A 133 16.42 3.13 10.25
N LYS A 134 16.90 3.69 11.37
CA LYS A 134 17.54 2.91 12.43
C LYS A 134 16.62 1.86 13.06
N MET A 135 15.33 2.15 13.19
CA MET A 135 14.34 1.17 13.67
C MET A 135 14.14 0.05 12.65
N ALA A 136 14.04 0.38 11.36
CA ALA A 136 13.94 -0.60 10.28
C ALA A 136 15.17 -1.50 10.22
N ASP A 137 16.37 -0.92 10.33
CA ASP A 137 17.64 -1.66 10.40
C ASP A 137 17.72 -2.59 11.61
N ALA A 138 17.29 -2.12 12.78
CA ALA A 138 17.28 -2.95 13.99
C ALA A 138 16.30 -4.12 13.85
N TYR A 139 15.13 -3.88 13.25
CA TYR A 139 14.18 -4.93 12.93
C TYR A 139 14.77 -5.93 11.92
N ALA A 140 15.38 -5.44 10.85
CA ALA A 140 15.97 -6.28 9.81
C ALA A 140 17.09 -7.17 10.34
N ARG A 141 17.99 -6.62 11.16
CA ARG A 141 19.01 -7.43 11.88
C ARG A 141 18.39 -8.48 12.77
N LYS A 142 17.33 -8.14 13.49
CA LYS A 142 16.67 -9.07 14.42
C LYS A 142 15.96 -10.21 13.68
N VAL A 143 15.27 -9.91 12.58
CA VAL A 143 14.41 -10.86 11.88
C VAL A 143 15.16 -11.65 10.82
N PHE A 144 16.05 -10.99 10.07
CA PHE A 144 16.74 -11.57 8.91
C PHE A 144 18.25 -11.77 9.16
N GLY A 145 18.79 -11.32 10.30
CA GLY A 145 20.22 -11.37 10.58
C GLY A 145 21.07 -10.37 9.80
N SER A 146 20.45 -9.51 8.97
CA SER A 146 21.13 -8.57 8.07
C SER A 146 20.31 -7.30 7.83
N THR A 147 20.97 -6.19 7.52
CA THR A 147 20.34 -4.96 6.97
C THR A 147 20.48 -4.85 5.46
N ALA A 148 21.13 -5.82 4.82
CA ALA A 148 21.30 -5.81 3.37
C ALA A 148 19.93 -5.91 2.68
N PRO A 149 19.74 -5.25 1.51
CA PRO A 149 18.55 -5.41 0.71
C PRO A 149 18.34 -6.89 0.39
N MET A 150 17.15 -7.39 0.70
CA MET A 150 16.78 -8.76 0.40
C MET A 150 16.08 -8.84 -0.96
N PRO A 151 16.21 -9.95 -1.70
CA PRO A 151 15.39 -10.18 -2.88
C PRO A 151 13.90 -10.10 -2.54
N SER A 152 13.10 -9.45 -3.40
CA SER A 152 11.68 -9.21 -3.15
C SER A 152 10.89 -10.49 -2.83
N ARG A 153 11.19 -11.59 -3.54
CA ARG A 153 10.59 -12.91 -3.30
C ARG A 153 10.87 -13.47 -1.91
N MET A 154 12.05 -13.21 -1.36
CA MET A 154 12.41 -13.68 -0.02
C MET A 154 11.68 -12.88 1.06
N ALA A 155 11.57 -11.56 0.88
CA ALA A 155 10.78 -10.71 1.77
C ALA A 155 9.28 -11.07 1.74
N GLU A 156 8.74 -11.36 0.55
CA GLU A 156 7.34 -11.78 0.35
C GLU A 156 7.06 -13.14 1.01
N ALA A 157 7.91 -14.13 0.80
CA ALA A 157 7.78 -15.44 1.43
C ALA A 157 7.82 -15.34 2.95
N GLU A 158 8.73 -14.53 3.50
CA GLU A 158 8.84 -14.35 4.95
C GLU A 158 7.65 -13.59 5.54
N TYR A 159 7.10 -12.59 4.83
CA TYR A 159 5.86 -11.92 5.22
C TYR A 159 4.71 -12.92 5.34
N TRP A 160 4.48 -13.75 4.32
CA TRP A 160 3.39 -14.73 4.34
C TRP A 160 3.62 -15.84 5.36
N ARG A 161 4.86 -16.29 5.54
CA ARG A 161 5.23 -17.23 6.60
C ARG A 161 4.88 -16.68 7.98
N GLN A 162 5.21 -15.41 8.26
CA GLN A 162 4.87 -14.78 9.54
C GLN A 162 3.35 -14.56 9.70
N ARG A 163 2.65 -14.26 8.61
CA ARG A 163 1.21 -13.97 8.62
C ARG A 163 0.34 -15.22 8.82
N LEU A 164 0.73 -16.33 8.20
CA LEU A 164 0.04 -17.63 8.27
C LEU A 164 0.40 -18.43 9.52
N GLN A 165 1.46 -18.05 10.24
CA GLN A 165 1.73 -18.63 11.55
C GLN A 165 0.62 -18.26 12.54
N HIS A 166 -0.13 -19.26 13.00
CA HIS A 166 -0.98 -19.13 14.18
C HIS A 166 -0.11 -18.90 15.42
N ARG A 167 0.11 -17.63 15.76
CA ARG A 167 0.84 -17.23 16.96
C ARG A 167 -0.15 -16.78 18.03
N PRO A 168 0.05 -17.16 19.31
CA PRO A 168 -0.81 -16.70 20.39
C PRO A 168 -0.77 -15.17 20.53
N ALA A 169 -1.81 -14.65 21.19
CA ALA A 169 -2.03 -13.24 21.46
C ALA A 169 -0.78 -12.49 21.96
N PRO A 170 -0.68 -11.17 21.71
CA PRO A 170 0.51 -10.35 21.97
C PRO A 170 1.00 -10.30 23.43
N SER A 171 0.26 -10.84 24.40
CA SER A 171 0.66 -10.95 25.81
C SER A 171 1.66 -12.08 26.09
N SER A 172 1.92 -12.98 25.14
CA SER A 172 2.91 -14.06 25.31
C SER A 172 4.34 -13.58 25.03
N ALA A 173 5.32 -14.08 25.79
CA ALA A 173 6.76 -13.88 25.55
C ALA A 173 7.24 -14.38 24.16
N THR A 174 6.41 -15.14 23.44
CA THR A 174 6.64 -15.57 22.05
C THR A 174 6.01 -14.65 21.00
N ALA A 175 5.39 -13.54 21.40
CA ALA A 175 4.71 -12.60 20.51
C ALA A 175 5.65 -12.06 19.43
N GLN A 176 5.08 -11.81 18.25
CA GLN A 176 5.81 -11.24 17.14
C GLN A 176 6.21 -9.79 17.45
N SER A 177 7.41 -9.39 17.02
CA SER A 177 7.79 -7.98 17.11
C SER A 177 6.94 -7.17 16.12
N PRO A 178 6.26 -6.10 16.56
CA PRO A 178 5.47 -5.28 15.67
C PRO A 178 6.38 -4.58 14.65
N VAL A 179 5.82 -4.32 13.48
CA VAL A 179 6.41 -3.38 12.51
C VAL A 179 5.84 -1.99 12.78
N VAL A 180 6.60 -0.95 12.42
CA VAL A 180 6.15 0.43 12.51
C VAL A 180 5.96 0.98 11.11
N TYR A 181 4.90 1.76 10.91
CA TYR A 181 4.56 2.35 9.63
C TYR A 181 4.10 3.81 9.80
N GLY A 182 4.69 4.73 9.03
CA GLY A 182 4.29 6.14 8.99
C GLY A 182 3.35 6.36 7.81
N ASN A 183 2.07 6.05 7.99
CA ASN A 183 1.03 6.32 7.00
C ASN A 183 0.49 7.75 7.12
N ASP A 184 -0.14 8.22 6.05
CA ASP A 184 -0.93 9.47 6.03
C ASP A 184 -0.11 10.69 6.49
N LEU A 185 1.15 10.75 6.07
CA LEU A 185 2.05 11.85 6.38
C LEU A 185 1.83 13.02 5.43
N ASP A 186 1.70 14.21 5.98
CA ASP A 186 1.70 15.43 5.20
C ASP A 186 3.10 15.75 4.67
N GLY A 187 3.17 16.11 3.39
CA GLY A 187 4.40 16.52 2.75
C GLY A 187 4.58 15.92 1.36
N SER A 188 5.72 16.24 0.75
CA SER A 188 6.07 15.75 -0.57
C SER A 188 7.58 15.55 -0.66
N ALA A 189 7.97 14.42 -1.25
CA ALA A 189 9.37 14.10 -1.55
C ALA A 189 9.79 14.52 -2.96
N PHE A 190 8.94 15.24 -3.71
CA PHE A 190 9.31 15.87 -4.97
C PHE A 190 10.22 17.08 -4.72
N SER A 191 11.34 17.13 -5.44
CA SER A 191 12.30 18.24 -5.37
C SER A 191 11.67 19.59 -5.73
N GLN A 192 12.17 20.68 -5.16
CA GLN A 192 11.80 22.04 -5.57
C GLN A 192 12.76 22.63 -6.60
N ARG A 193 13.79 21.89 -7.00
CA ARG A 193 14.77 22.37 -7.97
C ARG A 193 14.18 22.37 -9.38
N ALA A 194 14.47 23.42 -10.14
CA ALA A 194 14.00 23.57 -11.51
C ALA A 194 14.63 22.57 -12.50
N ASP A 195 15.79 21.99 -12.16
CA ASP A 195 16.47 20.97 -12.98
C ASP A 195 15.96 19.55 -12.74
N ASP A 196 15.06 19.35 -11.76
CA ASP A 196 14.43 18.06 -11.52
C ASP A 196 13.21 17.88 -12.44
N ALA A 197 13.43 17.27 -13.61
CA ALA A 197 12.40 17.07 -14.62
C ALA A 197 11.20 16.24 -14.11
N LEU A 198 11.41 15.35 -13.13
CA LEU A 198 10.31 14.57 -12.53
C LEU A 198 9.43 15.46 -11.65
N ALA A 199 10.07 16.30 -10.84
CA ALA A 199 9.37 17.17 -9.90
C ALA A 199 8.74 18.41 -10.55
N ALA A 200 9.38 18.99 -11.57
CA ALA A 200 8.82 20.10 -12.35
C ALA A 200 7.79 19.65 -13.39
N GLY A 201 7.77 18.35 -13.73
CA GLY A 201 6.90 17.78 -14.75
C GLY A 201 5.45 17.56 -14.32
N PRO A 202 4.55 17.24 -15.27
CA PRO A 202 3.13 17.01 -15.01
C PRO A 202 2.85 15.73 -14.21
N TRP A 203 3.85 14.86 -14.05
CA TRP A 203 3.80 13.65 -13.23
C TRP A 203 4.04 13.89 -11.74
N ASN A 204 4.39 15.12 -11.33
CA ASN A 204 4.38 15.49 -9.92
C ASN A 204 2.95 15.32 -9.37
N LEU A 205 2.80 14.49 -8.34
CA LEU A 205 1.47 14.13 -7.82
C LEU A 205 0.68 15.33 -7.30
N GLY A 206 1.35 16.39 -6.83
CA GLY A 206 0.68 17.65 -6.45
C GLY A 206 0.09 18.41 -7.66
N VAL A 207 0.66 18.22 -8.85
CA VAL A 207 0.18 18.83 -10.11
C VAL A 207 -0.83 17.92 -10.80
N LEU A 208 -0.57 16.61 -10.82
CA LEU A 208 -1.38 15.60 -11.49
C LEU A 208 -2.83 15.59 -11.00
N LEU A 209 -3.03 15.71 -9.69
CA LEU A 209 -4.37 15.79 -9.09
C LEU A 209 -5.14 17.00 -9.63
N CYS A 210 -4.51 18.17 -9.72
CA CYS A 210 -5.14 19.36 -10.29
C CYS A 210 -5.42 19.23 -11.80
N LEU A 211 -4.58 18.52 -12.56
CA LEU A 211 -4.86 18.22 -13.97
C LEU A 211 -6.12 17.35 -14.11
N SER A 212 -6.27 16.35 -13.24
CA SER A 212 -7.45 15.49 -13.21
C SER A 212 -8.73 16.25 -12.85
N GLU A 213 -8.66 17.16 -11.87
CA GLU A 213 -9.77 18.01 -11.47
C GLU A 213 -10.20 18.97 -12.58
N ARG A 214 -9.23 19.62 -13.25
CA ARG A 214 -9.51 20.49 -14.41
C ARG A 214 -10.10 19.69 -15.57
N CYS A 215 -9.65 18.46 -15.80
CA CYS A 215 -10.23 17.56 -16.78
C CYS A 215 -11.68 17.15 -16.43
N ALA A 216 -11.99 16.94 -15.15
CA ALA A 216 -13.34 16.60 -14.69
C ALA A 216 -14.28 17.81 -14.75
N ALA A 217 -13.81 19.00 -14.34
CA ALA A 217 -14.53 20.25 -14.42
C ALA A 217 -14.86 20.65 -15.87
N ALA A 218 -13.91 20.49 -16.80
CA ALA A 218 -14.13 20.71 -18.22
C ALA A 218 -15.15 19.74 -18.85
N ARG A 219 -15.45 18.61 -18.19
CA ARG A 219 -16.41 17.59 -18.63
C ARG A 219 -17.75 17.64 -17.89
N GLY A 220 -17.94 18.60 -16.98
CA GLY A 220 -19.17 18.71 -16.19
C GLY A 220 -19.41 17.52 -15.25
N MET A 221 -18.38 16.74 -14.92
CA MET A 221 -18.50 15.62 -13.98
C MET A 221 -18.38 16.15 -12.55
N ALA A 222 -19.37 15.85 -11.69
CA ALA A 222 -19.31 16.17 -10.27
C ALA A 222 -18.16 15.41 -9.61
N LEU A 223 -17.18 16.14 -9.08
CA LEU A 223 -16.08 15.57 -8.31
C LEU A 223 -16.58 15.11 -6.95
N ALA A 224 -16.18 13.91 -6.52
CA ALA A 224 -16.30 13.49 -5.14
C ALA A 224 -15.47 14.44 -4.27
N ALA A 225 -16.04 14.88 -3.14
CA ALA A 225 -15.39 15.82 -2.24
C ALA A 225 -13.99 15.34 -1.83
N PRO A 226 -12.99 16.24 -1.74
CA PRO A 226 -11.68 15.88 -1.21
C PRO A 226 -11.85 15.26 0.18
N ARG A 227 -11.06 14.20 0.47
CA ARG A 227 -10.99 13.66 1.84
C ARG A 227 -10.62 14.81 2.76
N ARG A 228 -11.50 15.09 3.72
CA ARG A 228 -11.31 16.14 4.73
C ARG A 228 -9.94 15.96 5.37
N SER A 229 -9.07 16.95 5.17
CA SER A 229 -8.05 17.28 6.17
C SER A 229 -8.81 17.64 7.44
N SER A 230 -8.75 16.77 8.45
CA SER A 230 -9.22 17.11 9.79
C SER A 230 -8.30 18.19 10.37
N PRO A 231 -8.84 19.10 11.21
CA PRO A 231 -8.12 20.26 11.75
C PRO A 231 -6.93 19.89 12.64
#